data_AF-A0A9D0ZHT3-F1
#
_entry.id   AF-A0A9D0ZHT3-F1
#
_cell.length_a   1.000
_cell.length_b   1.000
_cell.length_c   1.000
_cell.angle_alpha   90.00
_cell.angle_beta   90.00
_cell.angle_gamma   90.00
#
_symmetry.space_group_name_H-M   'P 1'
#
loop_
_entity.id
_entity.type
_entity.pdbx_description
1 polymer ?
#
loop_
_entity_poly.entity_id
_entity_poly.type
_entity_poly.pdbx_seq_one_letter_code
_entity_poly.pdbx_strand_id
1 'polypeptide(L)'
;MRKLATVSTAMQKLQAKKSKKGFTLVELVIVIAILAILASIAIPVVISTINSANVSTFTSDTATMEMLLKAAINEQIADVQTTYTNADDNEVTTGGDESVSIAQIAHTNGFNIENLEKEIDGVMYGMVWDEAAGTLTATRGTSSTDPPAGSLLTTTTIDPDGNVIGTQA
;
A
#
# COMPACT_ATOMS: atom_id res chain seq x y z
N MET A 1 -17.06 68.20 37.91
CA MET A 1 -15.95 68.05 36.94
C MET A 1 -14.91 67.00 37.39
N ARG A 2 -15.26 65.72 37.61
CA ARG A 2 -14.28 64.68 38.05
C ARG A 2 -14.44 63.28 37.39
N LYS A 3 -15.11 63.17 36.24
CA LYS A 3 -15.29 61.86 35.55
C LYS A 3 -14.32 61.58 34.39
N LEU A 4 -13.47 62.54 34.00
CA LEU A 4 -12.63 62.41 32.79
C LEU A 4 -11.26 61.76 33.05
N ALA A 5 -10.70 61.88 34.25
CA ALA A 5 -9.37 61.33 34.57
C ALA A 5 -9.37 59.78 34.70
N THR A 6 -10.46 59.17 35.15
CA THR A 6 -10.53 57.73 35.45
C THR A 6 -10.57 56.85 34.18
N VAL A 7 -11.19 57.33 33.10
CA VAL A 7 -11.35 56.59 31.84
C VAL A 7 -10.01 56.47 31.10
N SER A 8 -9.19 57.52 31.12
CA SER A 8 -7.84 57.53 30.52
C SER A 8 -6.89 56.54 31.22
N THR A 9 -6.96 56.47 32.56
CA THR A 9 -6.15 55.54 33.36
C THR A 9 -6.58 54.07 33.16
N ALA A 10 -7.87 53.79 32.99
CA ALA A 10 -8.37 52.44 32.69
C ALA A 10 -7.91 51.96 31.28
N MET A 11 -7.90 52.86 30.29
CA MET A 11 -7.38 52.57 28.94
C MET A 11 -5.86 52.35 28.93
N GLN A 12 -5.08 53.11 29.73
CA GLN A 12 -3.64 52.90 29.86
C GLN A 12 -3.29 51.55 30.52
N LYS A 13 -4.07 51.10 31.52
CA LYS A 13 -3.88 49.80 32.18
C LYS A 13 -4.15 48.60 31.27
N LEU A 14 -4.96 48.76 30.23
CA LEU A 14 -5.24 47.73 29.23
C LEU A 14 -4.15 47.62 28.16
N GLN A 15 -3.47 48.72 27.82
CA GLN A 15 -2.36 48.73 26.84
C GLN A 15 -1.04 48.24 27.45
N ALA A 16 -0.81 48.48 28.75
CA ALA A 16 0.39 48.03 29.46
C ALA A 16 0.47 46.50 29.70
N LYS A 17 -0.58 45.73 29.36
CA LYS A 17 -0.69 44.28 29.65
C LYS A 17 -0.56 43.38 28.43
N LYS A 18 -0.10 43.89 27.28
CA LYS A 18 0.35 43.07 26.15
C LYS A 18 1.87 42.99 26.12
N SER A 19 2.45 42.40 27.16
CA SER A 19 3.82 41.88 27.11
C SER A 19 3.82 40.70 26.13
N LYS A 20 4.04 40.97 24.85
CA LYS A 20 4.30 39.91 23.88
C LYS A 20 5.66 39.30 24.23
N LYS A 21 5.65 38.27 25.07
CA LYS A 21 6.74 37.30 25.16
C LYS A 21 6.74 36.53 23.85
N GLY A 22 7.30 37.14 22.81
CA GLY A 22 7.59 36.45 21.56
C GLY A 22 8.74 35.49 21.81
N PHE A 23 8.67 34.33 21.16
CA PHE A 23 9.82 33.44 21.03
C PHE A 23 10.96 34.26 20.41
N THR A 24 12.14 34.21 21.02
CA THR A 24 13.32 34.87 20.45
C THR A 24 13.71 34.14 19.15
N LEU A 25 14.25 34.86 18.18
CA LEU A 25 14.74 34.24 16.95
C LEU A 25 15.80 33.16 17.26
N VAL A 26 16.59 33.38 18.30
CA VAL A 26 17.62 32.43 18.77
C VAL A 26 16.99 31.13 19.26
N GLU A 27 15.92 31.20 20.05
CA GLU A 27 15.21 29.99 20.51
C GLU A 27 14.65 29.19 19.32
N LEU A 28 14.15 29.85 18.27
CA LEU A 28 13.67 29.16 17.08
C LEU A 28 14.81 28.50 16.28
N VAL A 29 15.94 29.20 16.14
CA VAL A 29 17.10 28.70 15.37
C VAL A 29 17.72 27.46 16.03
N ILE A 30 17.80 27.42 17.35
CA ILE A 30 18.32 26.24 18.07
C ILE A 30 17.39 25.03 17.88
N VAL A 31 16.07 25.23 17.88
CA VAL A 31 15.10 24.14 17.69
C VAL A 31 15.25 23.52 16.31
N ILE A 32 15.28 24.32 15.24
CA ILE A 32 15.46 23.78 13.88
C ILE A 32 16.84 23.13 13.70
N ALA A 33 17.88 23.61 14.41
CA ALA A 33 19.20 22.99 14.38
C ALA A 33 19.21 21.59 14.99
N ILE A 34 18.55 21.40 16.15
CA ILE A 34 18.45 20.07 16.77
C ILE A 34 17.53 19.16 15.95
N LEU A 35 16.40 19.66 15.44
CA LEU A 35 15.50 18.90 14.57
C LEU A 35 16.22 18.42 13.30
N ALA A 36 17.12 19.23 12.72
CA ALA A 36 17.91 18.82 11.55
C ALA A 36 18.83 17.63 11.87
N ILE A 37 19.48 17.62 13.04
CA ILE A 37 20.33 16.50 13.47
C ILE A 37 19.49 15.23 13.64
N LEU A 38 18.36 15.32 14.36
CA LEU A 38 17.47 14.17 14.57
C LEU A 38 16.88 13.65 13.26
N ALA A 39 16.42 14.54 12.39
CA ALA A 39 15.85 14.21 11.10
C ALA A 39 16.86 13.47 10.20
N SER A 40 18.14 13.84 10.24
CA SER A 40 19.19 13.19 9.43
C SER A 40 19.33 11.69 9.68
N ILE A 41 19.09 11.24 10.92
CA ILE A 41 19.16 9.82 11.30
C ILE A 41 17.78 9.16 11.16
N ALA A 42 16.71 9.87 11.51
CA ALA A 42 15.36 9.32 11.53
C ALA A 42 14.80 9.05 10.13
N ILE A 43 15.02 9.95 9.17
CA ILE A 43 14.46 9.84 7.81
C ILE A 43 14.81 8.51 7.12
N PRO A 44 16.10 8.09 7.00
CA PRO A 44 16.44 6.86 6.30
C PRO A 44 15.86 5.61 6.98
N VAL A 45 15.81 5.59 8.31
CA VAL A 45 15.25 4.46 9.09
C VAL A 45 13.75 4.35 8.85
N VAL A 46 13.03 5.47 8.87
CA VAL A 46 11.58 5.50 8.61
C VAL A 46 11.27 5.04 7.19
N ILE A 47 12.02 5.50 6.19
CA ILE A 47 11.86 5.07 4.79
C ILE A 47 12.07 3.55 4.67
N SER A 48 13.16 3.02 5.22
CA SER A 48 13.43 1.58 5.18
C SER A 48 12.34 0.74 5.87
N THR A 49 11.80 1.24 7.00
CA THR A 49 10.71 0.59 7.72
C THR A 49 9.43 0.57 6.89
N ILE A 50 9.09 1.69 6.23
CA ILE A 50 7.93 1.78 5.33
C ILE A 50 8.10 0.82 4.14
N ASN A 51 9.28 0.78 3.53
CA ASN A 51 9.56 -0.12 2.41
C ASN A 51 9.39 -1.59 2.83
N SER A 52 9.94 -1.97 3.98
CA SER A 52 9.81 -3.32 4.54
C SER A 52 8.34 -3.68 4.85
N ALA A 53 7.59 -2.73 5.40
CA ALA A 53 6.15 -2.93 5.65
C ALA A 53 5.38 -3.11 4.33
N ASN A 54 5.68 -2.32 3.30
CA ASN A 54 5.06 -2.46 1.99
C ASN A 54 5.35 -3.82 1.33
N VAL A 55 6.58 -4.32 1.44
CA VAL A 55 6.94 -5.67 0.95
C VAL A 55 6.19 -6.74 1.72
N SER A 56 6.10 -6.61 3.05
CA SER A 56 5.33 -7.55 3.89
C SER A 56 3.84 -7.55 3.53
N THR A 57 3.26 -6.39 3.25
CA THR A 57 1.87 -6.28 2.78
C THR A 57 1.71 -6.99 1.45
N PHE A 58 2.61 -6.76 0.48
CA PHE A 58 2.56 -7.42 -0.82
C PHE A 58 2.65 -8.95 -0.71
N THR A 59 3.47 -9.48 0.20
CA THR A 59 3.52 -10.92 0.48
C THR A 59 2.22 -11.45 1.07
N SER A 60 1.59 -10.72 2.00
CA SER A 60 0.29 -11.10 2.57
C SER A 60 -0.82 -11.06 1.51
N ASP A 61 -0.76 -10.07 0.64
CA ASP A 61 -1.65 -9.90 -0.50
C ASP A 61 -1.54 -11.09 -1.46
N THR A 62 -0.30 -11.54 -1.74
CA THR A 62 -0.04 -12.73 -2.56
C THR A 62 -0.68 -13.98 -1.97
N ALA A 63 -0.57 -14.20 -0.66
CA ALA A 63 -1.16 -15.35 0.02
C ALA A 63 -2.70 -15.33 -0.02
N THR A 64 -3.29 -14.13 0.04
CA THR A 64 -4.74 -13.96 -0.11
C THR A 64 -5.16 -14.27 -1.54
N MET A 65 -4.41 -13.78 -2.53
CA MET A 65 -4.65 -14.08 -3.94
C MET A 65 -4.54 -15.57 -4.25
N GLU A 66 -3.60 -16.28 -3.64
CA GLU A 66 -3.49 -17.74 -3.75
C GLU A 66 -4.78 -18.43 -3.28
N MET A 67 -5.35 -18.02 -2.15
CA MET A 67 -6.61 -18.57 -1.65
C MET A 67 -7.78 -18.32 -2.61
N LEU A 68 -7.89 -17.10 -3.13
CA LEU A 68 -8.96 -16.73 -4.06
C LEU A 68 -8.86 -17.48 -5.39
N LEU A 69 -7.64 -17.68 -5.87
CA LEU A 69 -7.38 -18.41 -7.10
C LEU A 69 -7.73 -19.88 -6.98
N LYS A 70 -7.42 -20.52 -5.84
CA LYS A 70 -7.85 -21.89 -5.55
C LYS A 70 -9.37 -22.01 -5.52
N ALA A 71 -10.07 -21.02 -4.95
CA ALA A 71 -11.52 -21.01 -4.98
C ALA A 71 -12.06 -20.92 -6.41
N ALA A 72 -11.52 -20.02 -7.24
CA ALA A 72 -11.91 -19.86 -8.64
C ALA A 72 -11.66 -21.13 -9.47
N ILE A 73 -10.50 -21.78 -9.30
CA ILE A 73 -10.18 -23.05 -9.96
C ILE A 73 -11.16 -24.16 -9.54
N ASN A 74 -11.46 -24.26 -8.25
CA ASN A 74 -12.42 -25.26 -7.75
C ASN A 74 -13.84 -25.04 -8.30
N GLU A 75 -14.27 -23.79 -8.46
CA GLU A 75 -15.54 -23.47 -9.10
C GLU A 75 -15.55 -23.88 -10.57
N GLN A 76 -14.46 -23.64 -11.31
CA GLN A 76 -14.33 -24.05 -12.71
C GLN A 76 -14.34 -25.59 -12.85
N ILE A 77 -13.62 -26.33 -12.01
CA ILE A 77 -13.63 -27.80 -12.01
C ILE A 77 -15.04 -28.35 -11.71
N ALA A 78 -15.77 -27.68 -10.82
CA ALA A 78 -17.10 -28.07 -10.44
C ALA A 78 -18.20 -27.60 -11.41
N ASP A 79 -17.83 -26.94 -12.52
CA ASP A 79 -18.76 -26.31 -13.48
C ASP A 79 -19.79 -25.40 -12.76
N VAL A 80 -19.30 -24.66 -11.77
CA VAL A 80 -20.10 -23.70 -11.02
C VAL A 80 -20.06 -22.37 -11.76
N GLN A 81 -21.22 -21.91 -12.22
CA GLN A 81 -21.33 -20.63 -12.89
C GLN A 81 -21.25 -19.46 -11.91
N THR A 82 -20.04 -18.92 -11.76
CA THR A 82 -19.73 -17.74 -10.94
C THR A 82 -19.43 -16.52 -11.80
N THR A 83 -19.87 -15.35 -11.35
CA THR A 83 -19.69 -14.08 -12.05
C THR A 83 -18.41 -13.38 -11.62
N TYR A 84 -17.59 -12.99 -12.60
CA TYR A 84 -16.35 -12.24 -12.40
C TYR A 84 -16.39 -10.92 -13.17
N THR A 85 -15.95 -9.83 -12.54
CA THR A 85 -15.99 -8.48 -13.13
C THR A 85 -14.59 -7.99 -13.44
N ASN A 86 -14.35 -7.55 -14.67
CA ASN A 86 -13.16 -6.82 -15.07
C ASN A 86 -13.09 -5.45 -14.42
N ALA A 87 -11.90 -5.00 -14.06
CA ALA A 87 -11.74 -3.66 -13.50
C ALA A 87 -11.53 -2.56 -14.54
N ASP A 88 -10.95 -2.89 -15.69
CA ASP A 88 -10.57 -1.88 -16.69
C ASP A 88 -11.75 -1.42 -17.56
N ASP A 89 -12.72 -2.29 -17.81
CA ASP A 89 -13.85 -2.04 -18.71
C ASP A 89 -15.23 -2.33 -18.07
N ASN A 90 -15.25 -2.81 -16.82
CA ASN A 90 -16.46 -3.22 -16.10
C ASN A 90 -17.30 -4.25 -16.87
N GLU A 91 -16.66 -5.04 -17.74
CA GLU A 91 -17.25 -6.22 -18.36
C GLU A 91 -17.37 -7.37 -17.35
N VAL A 92 -18.28 -8.30 -17.64
CA VAL A 92 -18.65 -9.40 -16.76
C VAL A 92 -18.50 -10.73 -17.50
N THR A 93 -17.78 -11.67 -16.89
CA THR A 93 -17.45 -13.02 -17.39
C THR A 93 -18.01 -14.08 -16.45
N THR A 94 -18.25 -15.30 -16.94
CA THR A 94 -18.74 -16.43 -16.12
C THR A 94 -17.76 -17.59 -16.13
N GLY A 95 -17.23 -17.98 -14.96
CA GLY A 95 -16.06 -18.86 -14.85
C GLY A 95 -16.30 -20.37 -14.85
N GLY A 96 -17.53 -20.87 -15.00
CA GLY A 96 -17.78 -22.33 -14.96
C GLY A 96 -17.16 -23.08 -16.15
N ASP A 97 -17.19 -22.45 -17.33
CA ASP A 97 -16.65 -23.01 -18.58
C ASP A 97 -15.55 -22.12 -19.22
N GLU A 98 -15.25 -20.96 -18.62
CA GLU A 98 -14.33 -19.96 -19.17
C GLU A 98 -13.12 -19.75 -18.26
N SER A 99 -11.94 -19.55 -18.86
CA SER A 99 -10.75 -19.11 -18.13
C SER A 99 -10.94 -17.68 -17.62
N VAL A 100 -10.57 -17.43 -16.37
CA VAL A 100 -10.65 -16.11 -15.72
C VAL A 100 -9.27 -15.63 -15.30
N SER A 101 -9.03 -14.32 -15.45
CA SER A 101 -7.75 -13.69 -15.10
C SER A 101 -7.64 -13.37 -13.60
N ILE A 102 -6.40 -13.25 -13.11
CA ILE A 102 -6.13 -12.87 -11.71
C ILE A 102 -6.69 -11.48 -11.35
N ALA A 103 -6.74 -10.53 -12.30
CA ALA A 103 -7.29 -9.20 -12.10
C ALA A 103 -8.81 -9.23 -11.87
N GLN A 104 -9.52 -10.09 -12.62
CA GLN A 104 -10.96 -10.31 -12.43
C GLN A 104 -11.27 -10.94 -11.08
N ILE A 105 -10.49 -11.94 -10.67
CA ILE A 105 -10.63 -12.58 -9.36
C ILE A 105 -10.38 -11.57 -8.26
N ALA A 106 -9.32 -10.77 -8.37
CA ALA A 106 -8.99 -9.70 -7.42
C ALA A 106 -10.15 -8.70 -7.28
N HIS A 107 -10.60 -8.12 -8.38
CA HIS A 107 -11.65 -7.09 -8.39
C HIS A 107 -12.97 -7.61 -7.82
N THR A 108 -13.40 -8.80 -8.25
CA THR A 108 -14.66 -9.43 -7.81
C THR A 108 -14.68 -9.66 -6.30
N ASN A 109 -13.52 -9.97 -5.71
CA ASN A 109 -13.36 -10.18 -4.28
C ASN A 109 -13.00 -8.90 -3.50
N GLY A 110 -13.14 -7.72 -4.13
CA GLY A 110 -12.90 -6.41 -3.50
C GLY A 110 -11.42 -6.10 -3.24
N PHE A 111 -10.52 -6.81 -3.90
CA PHE A 111 -9.09 -6.59 -3.81
C PHE A 111 -8.69 -5.39 -4.67
N ASN A 112 -7.76 -4.56 -4.18
CA ASN A 112 -7.23 -3.47 -4.99
C ASN A 112 -6.26 -4.05 -6.04
N ILE A 113 -6.58 -3.87 -7.32
CA ILE A 113 -5.74 -4.38 -8.42
C ILE A 113 -4.39 -3.69 -8.48
N GLU A 114 -4.29 -2.45 -8.00
CA GLU A 114 -3.00 -1.78 -7.82
C GLU A 114 -2.06 -2.52 -6.85
N ASN A 115 -2.58 -3.46 -6.05
CA ASN A 115 -1.75 -4.30 -5.20
C ASN A 115 -1.20 -5.54 -5.92
N LEU A 116 -1.72 -5.89 -7.11
CA LEU A 116 -1.15 -6.97 -7.94
C LEU A 116 0.20 -6.56 -8.53
N GLU A 117 0.40 -5.27 -8.75
CA GLU A 117 1.65 -4.66 -9.25
C GLU A 117 1.97 -3.38 -8.50
N LYS A 118 3.06 -3.37 -7.73
CA LYS A 118 3.42 -2.23 -6.85
C LYS A 118 4.90 -1.86 -6.96
N GLU A 119 5.19 -0.57 -7.14
CA GLU A 119 6.54 -0.03 -7.01
C GLU A 119 6.86 0.31 -5.54
N ILE A 120 7.99 -0.20 -5.02
CA ILE A 120 8.51 0.11 -3.69
C ILE A 120 9.98 0.50 -3.85
N ASP A 121 10.32 1.75 -3.53
CA ASP A 121 11.70 2.26 -3.56
C ASP A 121 12.39 2.10 -4.94
N GLY A 122 11.64 2.30 -6.04
CA GLY A 122 12.15 2.13 -7.40
C GLY A 122 12.22 0.68 -7.89
N VAL A 123 11.69 -0.28 -7.11
CA VAL A 123 11.66 -1.71 -7.45
C VAL A 123 10.20 -2.15 -7.62
N MET A 124 9.88 -2.81 -8.74
CA MET A 124 8.53 -3.35 -8.98
C MET A 124 8.35 -4.70 -8.29
N TYR A 125 7.16 -4.90 -7.75
CA TYR A 125 6.66 -6.15 -7.20
C TYR A 125 5.43 -6.54 -8.01
N GLY A 126 5.36 -7.78 -8.46
CA GLY A 126 4.27 -8.24 -9.33
C GLY A 126 3.86 -9.67 -9.06
N MET A 127 2.56 -9.94 -9.15
CA MET A 127 1.98 -11.28 -9.09
C MET A 127 1.56 -11.71 -10.49
N VAL A 128 2.00 -12.88 -10.93
CA VAL A 128 1.67 -13.45 -12.24
C VAL A 128 1.06 -14.83 -12.05
N TRP A 129 -0.13 -15.02 -12.62
CA TRP A 129 -0.74 -16.34 -12.74
C TRP A 129 -0.42 -16.93 -14.11
N ASP A 130 0.20 -18.11 -14.11
CA ASP A 130 0.37 -18.95 -15.29
C ASP A 130 -0.60 -20.13 -15.17
N GLU A 131 -1.71 -20.04 -15.90
CA GLU A 131 -2.78 -21.05 -15.92
C GLU A 131 -2.29 -22.40 -16.48
N ALA A 132 -1.37 -22.37 -17.46
CA ALA A 132 -0.84 -23.60 -18.08
C ALA A 132 0.10 -24.34 -17.14
N ALA A 133 0.90 -23.61 -16.36
CA ALA A 133 1.77 -24.18 -15.34
C ALA A 133 1.07 -24.43 -13.99
N GLY A 134 -0.12 -23.85 -13.78
CA GLY A 134 -0.81 -23.87 -12.49
C GLY A 134 -0.03 -23.12 -11.41
N THR A 135 0.73 -22.09 -11.77
CA THR A 135 1.62 -21.39 -10.83
C THR A 135 1.27 -19.94 -10.63
N LEU A 136 1.13 -19.54 -9.35
CA LEU A 136 1.14 -18.14 -8.95
C LEU A 136 2.56 -17.76 -8.55
N THR A 137 3.15 -16.80 -9.26
CA THR A 137 4.51 -16.35 -9.02
C THR A 137 4.52 -14.89 -8.59
N ALA A 138 5.11 -14.61 -7.43
CA ALA A 138 5.39 -13.27 -6.96
C ALA A 138 6.87 -12.94 -7.15
N THR A 139 7.15 -11.84 -7.85
CA THR A 139 8.51 -11.44 -8.22
C THR A 139 8.88 -10.06 -7.67
N ARG A 140 10.18 -9.85 -7.49
CA ARG A 140 10.81 -8.53 -7.28
C ARG A 140 11.62 -8.19 -8.53
N GLY A 141 11.16 -7.27 -9.38
CA GLY A 141 11.71 -7.02 -10.73
C GLY A 141 11.36 -5.65 -11.32
N THR A 142 11.42 -5.50 -12.66
CA THR A 142 11.26 -4.19 -13.35
C THR A 142 10.07 -4.09 -14.31
N SER A 143 9.25 -5.13 -14.47
CA SER A 143 8.00 -5.05 -15.26
C SER A 143 7.14 -6.31 -15.11
N SER A 144 5.83 -6.16 -15.29
CA SER A 144 4.81 -7.21 -15.23
C SER A 144 4.72 -8.12 -16.45
N THR A 145 5.33 -7.75 -17.58
CA THR A 145 5.17 -8.46 -18.86
C THR A 145 6.39 -9.29 -19.28
N ASP A 146 7.48 -9.26 -18.51
CA ASP A 146 8.69 -10.02 -18.81
C ASP A 146 9.49 -10.11 -17.52
N PRO A 147 9.52 -11.25 -16.79
CA PRO A 147 10.31 -11.36 -15.56
C PRO A 147 11.79 -11.59 -15.92
N PRO A 148 12.71 -10.60 -15.86
CA PRO A 148 14.11 -10.81 -16.20
C PRO A 148 14.91 -10.91 -14.91
N ALA A 149 15.26 -12.11 -14.47
CA ALA A 149 16.28 -12.36 -13.44
C ALA A 149 16.18 -11.51 -12.14
N GLY A 150 14.98 -11.04 -11.79
CA GLY A 150 14.67 -10.56 -10.46
C GLY A 150 14.68 -11.75 -9.50
N SER A 151 15.19 -11.58 -8.28
CA SER A 151 15.11 -12.64 -7.26
C SER A 151 13.66 -13.06 -7.12
N LEU A 152 13.39 -14.34 -7.33
CA LEU A 152 12.14 -14.94 -6.95
C LEU A 152 11.87 -14.58 -5.48
N LEU A 153 10.64 -14.15 -5.18
CA LEU A 153 10.21 -13.93 -3.81
C LEU A 153 9.48 -15.16 -3.31
N THR A 154 8.53 -15.63 -4.11
CA THR A 154 7.85 -16.91 -3.91
C THR A 154 7.16 -17.36 -5.19
N THR A 155 7.14 -18.66 -5.44
CA THR A 155 6.27 -19.34 -6.41
C THR A 155 5.44 -20.36 -5.65
N THR A 156 4.11 -20.27 -5.78
CA THR A 156 3.20 -21.32 -5.33
C THR A 156 2.66 -22.08 -6.53
N THR A 157 2.76 -23.39 -6.51
CA THR A 157 2.19 -24.31 -7.50
C THR A 157 0.88 -24.87 -6.97
N ILE A 158 -0.17 -24.71 -7.76
CA ILE A 158 -1.52 -25.24 -7.54
C ILE A 158 -1.77 -26.32 -8.59
N ASP A 159 -2.21 -27.50 -8.15
CA ASP A 159 -2.54 -28.59 -9.06
C ASP A 159 -3.89 -28.35 -9.78
N PRO A 160 -4.20 -29.13 -10.83
CA PRO A 160 -5.48 -29.04 -11.52
C PRO A 160 -6.70 -29.38 -10.65
N ASP A 161 -6.50 -29.86 -9.42
CA ASP A 161 -7.56 -30.13 -8.44
C ASP A 161 -7.71 -28.97 -7.43
N GLY A 162 -7.03 -27.83 -7.67
CA GLY A 162 -7.10 -26.63 -6.82
C GLY A 162 -6.32 -26.71 -5.50
N ASN A 163 -5.47 -27.72 -5.30
CA ASN A 163 -4.64 -27.89 -4.10
C ASN A 163 -3.25 -27.30 -4.29
N VAL A 164 -2.67 -26.79 -3.20
CA VAL A 164 -1.28 -26.30 -3.24
C VAL A 164 -0.35 -27.49 -3.10
N ILE A 165 0.51 -27.68 -4.09
CA ILE A 165 1.44 -28.82 -4.18
C ILE A 165 2.90 -28.41 -3.98
N GLY A 166 3.20 -27.12 -3.92
CA GLY A 166 4.53 -26.62 -3.57
C GLY A 166 4.59 -25.11 -3.42
N THR A 167 5.46 -24.64 -2.51
CA THR A 167 5.79 -23.22 -2.37
C THR A 167 7.32 -23.11 -2.27
N GLN A 168 7.92 -22.29 -3.13
CA GLN A 168 9.37 -22.11 -3.25
C GLN A 168 9.67 -20.61 -3.13
N ALA A 169 10.62 -20.21 -2.27
CA ALA A 169 11.06 -18.82 -2.11
C ALA A 169 12.46 -18.61 -2.70
#